data_AF-A0A561BS13-F1
#
_entry.id   AF-A0A561BS13-F1
#
_cell.length_a   1.000
_cell.length_b   1.000
_cell.length_c   1.000
_cell.angle_alpha   90.00
_cell.angle_beta   90.00
_cell.angle_gamma   90.00
#
_symmetry.space_group_name_H-M   'P 1'
#
loop_
_entity.id
_entity.type
_entity.pdbx_description
1 polymer ?
#
loop_
_entity_poly.entity_id
_entity_poly.type
_entity_poly.pdbx_seq_one_letter_code
_entity_poly.pdbx_strand_id
1 'polypeptide(L)'
;MDQDTSSLVPGPGLHGLFDGVLYPLRFHGGGWAFRSDRPAAGFTADGAVFVRMIAADDHVECFGFRHEGVYRGLPVSVLPRPGGGDLQLVSTDSGATKQGFAPQELRRGGTDWRKLVRNGDPELQVKSTRSPRPVPWADHLEEVLPPRSSTAVAPSSVALGRARGLKPAGLRRSGRYALVDGAEYELVHRKSGWALQSDQPEAGFTPLHANFIRMIAQDEEVQCFKVTHTGVYRDLVVNVMPGTEGLVQLSTRDCRSVDHGFIPFGFERPEIQEYVHTVTVDDPDLRITTTREPIPAPWTQTAPVRPRVVLPPSWEELAAAFAATFRDVSDRAFLIVMASSDPRRYVQFAGAPDLLYAEAPGVDVVADADERVLRAAGWIPPGPGQPNWTSPLDWLADESEFVALAERCVAALRHAYGIRGPSALVYTAWRDPESIPVGETWSAERLETRDRGANPLHLPGLGLPPR
;
A
#
# COMPACT_ATOMS: atom_id res chain seq x y z
N MET A 1 -11.33 -1.36 -33.20
CA MET A 1 -11.16 -2.64 -33.93
C MET A 1 -11.79 -3.69 -33.02
N ASP A 2 -13.00 -4.15 -33.36
CA ASP A 2 -13.72 -5.15 -32.59
C ASP A 2 -12.96 -6.47 -32.73
N GLN A 3 -12.40 -6.96 -31.63
CA GLN A 3 -11.72 -8.25 -31.61
C GLN A 3 -12.74 -9.31 -31.24
N ASP A 4 -12.92 -10.29 -32.11
CA ASP A 4 -13.85 -11.40 -31.90
C ASP A 4 -13.40 -12.27 -30.71
N THR A 5 -14.40 -12.56 -29.88
CA THR A 5 -14.48 -13.51 -28.75
C THR A 5 -13.22 -14.31 -28.41
N SER A 6 -12.41 -13.79 -27.47
CA SER A 6 -11.67 -14.65 -26.54
C SER A 6 -12.65 -15.14 -25.48
N SER A 7 -12.68 -16.45 -25.19
CA SER A 7 -13.46 -17.02 -24.07
C SER A 7 -13.00 -16.51 -22.70
N LEU A 8 -11.80 -15.94 -22.64
CA LEU A 8 -11.24 -15.33 -21.45
C LEU A 8 -11.32 -13.81 -21.55
N VAL A 9 -11.95 -13.23 -20.54
CA VAL A 9 -12.09 -11.79 -20.36
C VAL A 9 -10.80 -11.25 -19.72
N PRO A 10 -10.12 -10.25 -20.31
CA PRO A 10 -8.99 -9.57 -19.68
C PRO A 10 -9.34 -9.07 -18.27
N GLY A 11 -8.37 -9.09 -17.36
CA GLY A 11 -8.57 -8.56 -16.00
C GLY A 11 -8.84 -7.05 -16.00
N PRO A 12 -9.19 -6.46 -14.84
CA PRO A 12 -9.40 -5.03 -14.78
C PRO A 12 -8.07 -4.25 -14.86
N GLY A 13 -8.16 -3.02 -15.37
CA GLY A 13 -7.06 -2.06 -15.41
C GLY A 13 -6.44 -1.87 -16.80
N LEU A 14 -5.26 -1.26 -16.82
CA LEU A 14 -4.55 -0.91 -18.04
C LEU A 14 -3.78 -2.11 -18.60
N HIS A 15 -3.80 -2.26 -19.92
CA HIS A 15 -3.09 -3.32 -20.63
C HIS A 15 -2.25 -2.71 -21.76
N GLY A 16 -1.17 -3.40 -22.12
CA GLY A 16 -0.33 -3.04 -23.25
C GLY A 16 -0.02 -4.26 -24.09
N LEU A 17 0.36 -4.03 -25.35
CA LEU A 17 0.89 -5.07 -26.21
C LEU A 17 2.42 -5.09 -26.13
N PHE A 18 2.98 -6.28 -25.95
CA PHE A 18 4.40 -6.54 -26.09
C PHE A 18 4.59 -7.78 -26.96
N ASP A 19 5.35 -7.66 -28.05
CA ASP A 19 5.52 -8.71 -29.07
C ASP A 19 4.20 -9.33 -29.56
N GLY A 20 3.15 -8.49 -29.71
CA GLY A 20 1.83 -8.91 -30.16
C GLY A 20 0.97 -9.64 -29.11
N VAL A 21 1.46 -9.80 -27.89
CA VAL A 21 0.75 -10.42 -26.77
C VAL A 21 0.26 -9.34 -25.80
N LEU A 22 -0.99 -9.49 -25.34
CA LEU A 22 -1.61 -8.56 -24.39
C LEU A 22 -1.18 -8.89 -22.97
N TYR A 23 -0.63 -7.89 -22.27
CA TYR A 23 -0.24 -8.02 -20.87
C TYR A 23 -0.88 -6.91 -20.02
N PRO A 24 -1.24 -7.19 -18.76
CA PRO A 24 -1.58 -6.15 -17.80
C PRO A 24 -0.35 -5.28 -17.51
N LEU A 25 -0.58 -3.96 -17.48
CA LEU A 25 0.42 -2.97 -17.09
C LEU A 25 0.30 -2.67 -15.60
N ARG A 26 1.42 -2.65 -14.90
CA ARG A 26 1.50 -2.39 -13.46
C ARG A 26 2.72 -1.55 -13.14
N PHE A 27 2.60 -0.69 -12.12
CA PHE A 27 3.75 0.01 -11.55
C PHE A 27 4.53 -0.95 -10.64
N HIS A 28 5.82 -1.06 -10.87
CA HIS A 28 6.67 -2.06 -10.26
C HIS A 28 8.09 -1.52 -10.09
N GLY A 29 8.64 -1.59 -8.88
CA GLY A 29 10.04 -1.21 -8.63
C GLY A 29 10.39 0.25 -9.00
N GLY A 30 9.42 1.16 -9.03
CA GLY A 30 9.65 2.57 -9.38
C GLY A 30 9.44 2.92 -10.86
N GLY A 31 8.89 2.02 -11.69
CA GLY A 31 8.50 2.33 -13.06
C GLY A 31 7.37 1.47 -13.59
N TRP A 32 6.92 1.73 -14.82
CA TRP A 32 5.89 0.92 -15.46
C TRP A 32 6.45 -0.39 -16.04
N ALA A 33 5.67 -1.45 -15.92
CA ALA A 33 6.07 -2.77 -16.40
C ALA A 33 4.89 -3.58 -16.95
N PHE A 34 5.19 -4.43 -17.93
CA PHE A 34 4.33 -5.55 -18.27
C PHE A 34 4.43 -6.62 -17.19
N ARG A 35 3.30 -7.17 -16.76
CA ARG A 35 3.24 -8.25 -15.79
C ARG A 35 2.68 -9.53 -16.43
N SER A 36 3.27 -10.67 -16.11
CA SER A 36 2.74 -11.98 -16.43
C SER A 36 2.76 -12.89 -15.20
N ASP A 37 1.79 -13.79 -15.14
CA ASP A 37 1.72 -14.91 -14.18
C ASP A 37 2.51 -16.13 -14.66
N ARG A 38 2.99 -16.11 -15.92
CA ARG A 38 3.76 -17.18 -16.53
C ARG A 38 5.09 -16.65 -17.07
N PRO A 39 6.12 -17.52 -17.19
CA PRO A 39 7.35 -17.13 -17.87
C PRO A 39 7.05 -16.67 -19.30
N ALA A 40 7.57 -15.49 -19.64
CA ALA A 40 7.47 -14.92 -20.97
C ALA A 40 8.85 -14.39 -21.39
N ALA A 41 9.14 -14.45 -22.69
CA ALA A 41 10.42 -13.98 -23.21
C ALA A 41 10.60 -12.48 -22.92
N GLY A 42 11.76 -12.10 -22.37
CA GLY A 42 12.05 -10.72 -21.98
C GLY A 42 11.50 -10.29 -20.61
N PHE A 43 10.85 -11.18 -19.86
CA PHE A 43 10.38 -10.91 -18.50
C PHE A 43 11.34 -11.53 -17.47
N THR A 44 11.56 -10.81 -16.37
CA THR A 44 12.36 -11.24 -15.22
C THR A 44 11.43 -11.68 -14.10
N ALA A 45 11.76 -12.77 -13.39
CA ALA A 45 11.00 -13.18 -12.22
C ALA A 45 11.22 -12.20 -11.06
N ASP A 46 10.14 -11.67 -10.50
CA ASP A 46 10.14 -11.01 -9.20
C ASP A 46 9.07 -11.65 -8.29
N GLY A 47 9.53 -12.35 -7.26
CA GLY A 47 8.67 -13.17 -6.41
C GLY A 47 7.89 -14.22 -7.21
N ALA A 48 6.56 -14.14 -7.17
CA ALA A 48 5.64 -15.07 -7.83
C ALA A 48 5.15 -14.60 -9.21
N VAL A 49 5.70 -13.49 -9.72
CA VAL A 49 5.27 -12.88 -10.98
C VAL A 49 6.46 -12.66 -11.90
N PHE A 50 6.20 -12.58 -13.20
CA PHE A 50 7.19 -12.24 -14.20
C PHE A 50 6.92 -10.81 -14.63
N VAL A 51 7.95 -9.99 -14.64
CA VAL A 51 7.85 -8.55 -14.89
C VAL A 51 8.87 -8.16 -15.96
N ARG A 52 8.41 -7.43 -16.96
CA ARG A 52 9.27 -6.72 -17.91
C ARG A 52 9.04 -5.25 -17.73
N MET A 53 10.04 -4.56 -17.18
CA MET A 53 10.04 -3.11 -17.14
C MET A 53 9.91 -2.57 -18.57
N ILE A 54 8.99 -1.63 -18.76
CA ILE A 54 8.85 -0.91 -20.02
C ILE A 54 10.05 0.02 -20.12
N ALA A 55 10.62 0.14 -21.31
CA ALA A 55 11.75 0.99 -21.63
C ALA A 55 11.33 2.31 -22.29
N ALA A 56 12.08 3.39 -22.10
CA ALA A 56 11.73 4.69 -22.67
C ALA A 56 11.61 4.66 -24.21
N ASP A 57 12.30 3.73 -24.85
CA ASP A 57 12.24 3.44 -26.30
C ASP A 57 11.15 2.42 -26.68
N ASP A 58 10.42 1.84 -25.72
CA ASP A 58 9.30 0.96 -26.02
C ASP A 58 8.09 1.75 -26.49
N HIS A 59 7.63 1.45 -27.70
CA HIS A 59 6.31 1.88 -28.17
C HIS A 59 5.24 0.94 -27.63
N VAL A 60 4.54 1.36 -26.57
CA VAL A 60 3.44 0.58 -25.99
C VAL A 60 2.11 1.20 -26.35
N GLU A 61 1.25 0.44 -27.02
CA GLU A 61 -0.16 0.82 -27.16
C GLU A 61 -0.91 0.41 -25.90
N CYS A 62 -1.49 1.39 -25.20
CA CYS A 62 -2.25 1.17 -23.97
C CYS A 62 -3.75 1.05 -24.23
N PHE A 63 -4.40 0.13 -23.53
CA PHE A 63 -5.83 -0.11 -23.65
C PHE A 63 -6.50 -0.37 -22.31
N GLY A 64 -7.75 0.07 -22.21
CA GLY A 64 -8.70 -0.42 -21.22
C GLY A 64 -9.80 -1.22 -21.92
N PHE A 65 -10.47 -2.09 -21.18
CA PHE A 65 -11.57 -2.88 -21.71
C PHE A 65 -12.89 -2.56 -21.03
N ARG A 66 -13.96 -2.60 -21.81
CA ARG A 66 -15.33 -2.72 -21.31
C ARG A 66 -15.87 -4.06 -21.76
N HIS A 67 -16.55 -4.77 -20.86
CA HIS A 67 -17.10 -6.09 -21.15
C HIS A 67 -18.61 -6.08 -20.92
N GLU A 68 -19.33 -6.48 -21.96
CA GLU A 68 -20.76 -6.67 -21.94
C GLU A 68 -21.03 -8.11 -22.35
N GLY A 69 -22.07 -8.72 -21.81
CA GLY A 69 -22.32 -10.13 -22.06
C GLY A 69 -23.78 -10.52 -21.97
N VAL A 70 -24.02 -11.78 -22.31
CA VAL A 70 -25.31 -12.44 -22.16
C VAL A 70 -25.06 -13.72 -21.38
N TYR A 71 -25.66 -13.84 -20.20
CA TYR A 71 -25.57 -15.02 -19.35
C TYR A 71 -26.92 -15.74 -19.35
N ARG A 72 -26.99 -16.96 -19.89
CA ARG A 72 -28.25 -17.73 -20.04
C ARG A 72 -29.42 -16.90 -20.61
N GLY A 73 -29.15 -16.08 -21.63
CA GLY A 73 -30.14 -15.22 -22.29
C GLY A 73 -30.41 -13.88 -21.59
N LEU A 74 -29.79 -13.61 -20.44
CA LEU A 74 -29.90 -12.35 -19.71
C LEU A 74 -28.73 -11.41 -20.06
N PRO A 75 -28.99 -10.17 -20.53
CA PRO A 75 -27.95 -9.16 -20.70
C PRO A 75 -27.32 -8.79 -19.36
N VAL A 76 -25.98 -8.74 -19.33
CA VAL A 76 -25.19 -8.44 -18.13
C VAL A 76 -24.01 -7.53 -18.46
N SER A 77 -23.68 -6.63 -17.55
CA SER A 77 -22.35 -6.02 -17.48
C SER A 77 -21.39 -7.04 -16.87
N VAL A 78 -20.21 -7.21 -17.47
CA VAL A 78 -19.22 -8.19 -17.03
C VAL A 78 -18.05 -7.43 -16.42
N LEU A 79 -17.79 -7.66 -15.13
CA LEU A 79 -16.76 -6.98 -14.37
C LEU A 79 -15.69 -8.00 -13.93
N PRO A 80 -14.51 -8.01 -14.57
CA PRO A 80 -13.43 -8.90 -14.17
C PRO A 80 -12.95 -8.57 -12.76
N ARG A 81 -12.80 -9.59 -11.90
CA ARG A 81 -12.28 -9.41 -10.54
C ARG A 81 -10.74 -9.35 -10.54
N PRO A 82 -10.12 -8.77 -9.49
CA PRO A 82 -8.67 -8.87 -9.31
C PRO A 82 -8.20 -10.32 -9.40
N GLY A 83 -7.08 -10.56 -10.10
CA GLY A 83 -6.57 -11.91 -10.38
C GLY A 83 -7.13 -12.58 -11.64
N GLY A 84 -8.22 -12.07 -12.24
CA GLY A 84 -8.70 -12.47 -13.56
C GLY A 84 -9.34 -13.87 -13.65
N GLY A 85 -9.39 -14.63 -12.55
CA GLY A 85 -10.00 -15.96 -12.51
C GLY A 85 -11.53 -15.96 -12.45
N ASP A 86 -12.13 -14.91 -11.89
CA ASP A 86 -13.57 -14.76 -11.72
C ASP A 86 -14.10 -13.45 -12.32
N LEU A 87 -15.37 -13.49 -12.70
CA LEU A 87 -16.13 -12.38 -13.27
C LEU A 87 -17.35 -12.11 -12.41
N GLN A 88 -17.59 -10.84 -12.09
CA GLN A 88 -18.83 -10.38 -11.50
C GLN A 88 -19.78 -9.93 -12.61
N LEU A 89 -20.89 -10.63 -12.74
CA LEU A 89 -21.98 -10.28 -13.63
C LEU A 89 -22.92 -9.33 -12.89
N VAL A 90 -23.34 -8.26 -13.55
CA VAL A 90 -24.30 -7.29 -13.02
C VAL A 90 -25.45 -7.15 -14.00
N SER A 91 -26.67 -7.31 -13.50
CA SER A 91 -27.91 -7.07 -14.24
C SER A 91 -28.76 -6.05 -13.51
N THR A 92 -29.51 -5.24 -14.26
CA THR A 92 -30.55 -4.35 -13.71
C THR A 92 -31.94 -4.98 -13.80
N ASP A 93 -32.07 -6.19 -14.33
CA ASP A 93 -33.33 -6.94 -14.43
C ASP A 93 -33.57 -7.74 -13.14
N SER A 94 -34.70 -7.48 -12.47
CA SER A 94 -35.09 -8.20 -11.26
C SER A 94 -35.38 -9.69 -11.50
N GLY A 95 -35.67 -10.07 -12.75
CA GLY A 95 -35.79 -11.45 -13.20
C GLY A 95 -34.49 -12.26 -13.08
N ALA A 96 -33.33 -11.60 -12.96
CA ALA A 96 -32.03 -12.23 -12.75
C ALA A 96 -31.97 -13.10 -11.49
N THR A 97 -32.81 -12.83 -10.49
CA THR A 97 -32.96 -13.65 -9.29
C THR A 97 -33.25 -15.12 -9.63
N LYS A 98 -34.03 -15.39 -10.70
CA LYS A 98 -34.35 -16.76 -11.16
C LYS A 98 -33.12 -17.52 -11.67
N GLN A 99 -32.04 -16.80 -11.98
CA GLN A 99 -30.78 -17.34 -12.45
C GLN A 99 -29.68 -17.31 -11.36
N GLY A 100 -30.07 -17.05 -10.10
CA GLY A 100 -29.18 -17.08 -8.94
C GLY A 100 -28.36 -15.81 -8.73
N PHE A 101 -28.80 -14.67 -9.25
CA PHE A 101 -28.20 -13.38 -8.93
C PHE A 101 -28.76 -12.86 -7.60
N ALA A 102 -27.89 -12.32 -6.76
CA ALA A 102 -28.26 -11.71 -5.48
C ALA A 102 -28.54 -10.22 -5.66
N PRO A 103 -29.64 -9.68 -5.08
CA PRO A 103 -29.90 -8.25 -5.11
C PRO A 103 -28.86 -7.48 -4.28
N GLN A 104 -28.46 -6.31 -4.77
CA GLN A 104 -27.61 -5.37 -4.07
C GLN A 104 -28.17 -3.95 -4.22
N GLU A 105 -28.44 -3.31 -3.08
CA GLU A 105 -28.93 -1.94 -3.04
C GLU A 105 -27.82 -0.95 -3.39
N LEU A 106 -28.16 0.02 -4.24
CA LEU A 106 -27.25 1.08 -4.68
C LEU A 106 -27.36 2.29 -3.76
N ARG A 107 -26.21 2.90 -3.42
CA ARG A 107 -26.12 4.09 -2.54
C ARG A 107 -26.95 5.30 -3.01
N ARG A 108 -27.32 5.38 -4.30
CA ARG A 108 -28.14 6.46 -4.89
C ARG A 108 -29.61 6.07 -5.12
N GLY A 109 -30.05 4.96 -4.54
CA GLY A 109 -31.36 4.37 -4.79
C GLY A 109 -31.35 3.46 -6.01
N GLY A 110 -32.17 2.40 -5.96
CA GLY A 110 -32.22 1.33 -6.95
C GLY A 110 -31.51 0.05 -6.50
N THR A 111 -31.74 -1.03 -7.23
CA THR A 111 -31.18 -2.35 -6.96
C THR A 111 -30.55 -2.87 -8.24
N ASP A 112 -29.35 -3.42 -8.14
CA ASP A 112 -28.80 -4.28 -9.18
C ASP A 112 -28.71 -5.72 -8.66
N TRP A 113 -28.58 -6.67 -9.58
CA TRP A 113 -28.49 -8.08 -9.29
C TRP A 113 -27.13 -8.57 -9.72
N ARG A 114 -26.42 -9.23 -8.81
CA ARG A 114 -25.02 -9.61 -9.02
C ARG A 114 -24.80 -11.11 -8.87
N LYS A 115 -23.92 -11.66 -9.69
CA LYS A 115 -23.52 -13.07 -9.64
C LYS A 115 -22.04 -13.22 -9.96
N LEU A 116 -21.33 -14.05 -9.20
CA LEU A 116 -19.96 -14.44 -9.52
C LEU A 116 -19.99 -15.68 -10.42
N VAL A 117 -19.21 -15.65 -11.48
CA VAL A 117 -18.96 -16.78 -12.39
C VAL A 117 -17.47 -16.88 -12.66
N ARG A 118 -16.99 -18.05 -13.08
CA ARG A 118 -15.59 -18.20 -13.48
C ARG A 118 -15.33 -17.52 -14.82
N ASN A 119 -14.12 -17.02 -15.01
CA ASN A 119 -13.69 -16.56 -16.32
C ASN A 119 -13.60 -17.76 -17.28
N GLY A 120 -14.31 -17.68 -18.42
CA GLY A 120 -14.53 -18.82 -19.31
C GLY A 120 -15.76 -19.69 -18.97
N ASP A 121 -16.70 -19.21 -18.14
CA ASP A 121 -17.99 -19.87 -17.93
C ASP A 121 -18.71 -20.13 -19.28
N PRO A 122 -19.06 -21.38 -19.61
CA PRO A 122 -19.64 -21.73 -20.91
C PRO A 122 -21.04 -21.14 -21.15
N GLU A 123 -21.72 -20.71 -20.09
CA GLU A 123 -23.04 -20.10 -20.18
C GLU A 123 -22.99 -18.57 -20.32
N LEU A 124 -21.78 -17.99 -20.27
CA LEU A 124 -21.52 -16.58 -20.45
C LEU A 124 -20.95 -16.32 -21.85
N GLN A 125 -21.68 -15.57 -22.65
CA GLN A 125 -21.15 -14.99 -23.89
C GLN A 125 -20.70 -13.57 -23.59
N VAL A 126 -19.46 -13.22 -23.93
CA VAL A 126 -18.89 -11.88 -23.65
C VAL A 126 -18.40 -11.22 -24.92
N LYS A 127 -18.79 -9.95 -25.11
CA LYS A 127 -18.16 -9.02 -26.04
C LYS A 127 -17.24 -8.09 -25.25
N SER A 128 -15.95 -8.14 -25.57
CA SER A 128 -14.95 -7.22 -24.99
C SER A 128 -14.65 -6.10 -25.98
N THR A 129 -14.94 -4.87 -25.59
CA THR A 129 -14.63 -3.70 -26.40
C THR A 129 -13.33 -3.07 -25.89
N ARG A 130 -12.30 -3.10 -26.74
CA ARG A 130 -11.00 -2.47 -26.47
C ARG A 130 -11.09 -0.97 -26.74
N SER A 131 -10.76 -0.17 -25.74
CA SER A 131 -10.66 1.29 -25.85
C SER A 131 -9.20 1.73 -25.72
N PRO A 132 -8.65 2.46 -26.71
CA PRO A 132 -7.33 3.07 -26.56
C PRO A 132 -7.30 3.98 -25.33
N ARG A 133 -6.20 3.90 -24.59
CA ARG A 133 -5.91 4.78 -23.46
C ARG A 133 -4.57 5.44 -23.71
N PRO A 134 -4.37 6.70 -23.29
CA PRO A 134 -3.05 7.30 -23.31
C PRO A 134 -2.11 6.42 -22.47
N VAL A 135 -0.85 6.33 -22.88
CA VAL A 135 0.17 5.73 -22.02
C VAL A 135 0.27 6.60 -20.76
N PRO A 136 0.23 6.03 -19.54
CA PRO A 136 0.29 6.80 -18.30
C PRO A 136 1.52 7.71 -18.20
N TRP A 137 2.59 7.32 -18.88
CA TRP A 137 3.88 8.01 -18.94
C TRP A 137 4.05 8.88 -20.19
N ALA A 138 2.97 9.24 -20.90
CA ALA A 138 3.04 9.99 -22.18
C ALA A 138 3.73 11.35 -22.00
N ASP A 139 3.46 11.99 -20.86
CA ASP A 139 4.02 13.28 -20.49
C ASP A 139 5.23 13.14 -19.54
N HIS A 140 5.63 11.89 -19.23
CA HIS A 140 6.64 11.53 -18.22
C HIS A 140 7.48 10.32 -18.67
N LEU A 141 8.24 10.47 -19.76
CA LEU A 141 9.08 9.39 -20.32
C LEU A 141 10.12 8.84 -19.33
N GLU A 142 10.48 9.63 -18.31
CA GLU A 142 11.32 9.27 -17.18
C GLU A 142 10.68 8.27 -16.18
N GLU A 143 9.36 8.07 -16.21
CA GLU A 143 8.68 6.97 -15.49
C GLU A 143 9.03 5.58 -16.06
N VAL A 144 9.81 5.58 -17.15
CA VAL A 144 10.20 4.43 -17.95
C VAL A 144 11.73 4.23 -17.89
N LEU A 145 12.22 3.79 -16.71
CA LEU A 145 13.50 3.08 -16.37
C LEU A 145 14.61 3.84 -15.61
N PRO A 146 15.51 3.12 -14.90
CA PRO A 146 16.91 3.52 -14.78
C PRO A 146 17.69 3.21 -16.09
N PRO A 147 18.72 4.00 -16.46
CA PRO A 147 19.39 3.88 -17.74
C PRO A 147 20.16 2.55 -17.91
N ARG A 148 20.14 2.01 -19.13
CA ARG A 148 21.04 0.91 -19.55
C ARG A 148 22.49 1.33 -19.30
N SER A 149 23.25 0.49 -18.59
CA SER A 149 24.68 0.67 -18.38
C SER A 149 25.42 0.70 -19.73
N SER A 150 25.88 1.87 -20.15
CA SER A 150 26.95 1.98 -21.14
C SER A 150 28.29 1.93 -20.41
N THR A 151 29.06 0.88 -20.65
CA THR A 151 30.51 0.84 -20.44
C THR A 151 31.18 2.12 -20.93
N ALA A 152 31.85 2.87 -20.04
CA ALA A 152 33.15 3.53 -20.31
C ALA A 152 33.68 4.37 -19.12
N VAL A 153 34.88 3.98 -18.66
CA VAL A 153 36.08 4.81 -18.46
C VAL A 153 36.02 5.99 -17.48
N ALA A 154 36.78 5.86 -16.38
CA ALA A 154 37.19 6.95 -15.51
C ALA A 154 38.00 8.03 -16.25
N PRO A 155 37.92 9.29 -15.78
CA PRO A 155 39.17 9.97 -15.51
C PRO A 155 39.19 10.67 -14.14
N SER A 156 40.36 10.54 -13.52
CA SER A 156 40.88 11.31 -12.40
C SER A 156 41.15 12.78 -12.78
N SER A 157 40.77 13.74 -11.93
CA SER A 157 41.68 14.66 -11.20
C SER A 157 41.01 15.98 -10.75
N VAL A 158 40.98 16.17 -9.43
CA VAL A 158 41.24 17.40 -8.61
C VAL A 158 40.95 18.80 -9.18
N ALA A 159 40.06 19.56 -8.52
CA ALA A 159 40.37 20.89 -7.90
C ALA A 159 39.17 21.45 -7.09
N LEU A 160 39.51 22.29 -6.10
CA LEU A 160 38.71 22.78 -4.97
C LEU A 160 37.50 23.67 -5.30
N GLY A 161 36.48 23.59 -4.43
CA GLY A 161 35.76 24.79 -3.95
C GLY A 161 34.23 24.79 -4.07
N ARG A 162 33.55 24.50 -2.95
CA ARG A 162 32.12 24.75 -2.61
C ARG A 162 31.03 23.94 -3.35
N ALA A 163 30.43 23.00 -2.62
CA ALA A 163 29.15 23.18 -1.91
C ALA A 163 29.09 22.15 -0.76
N ARG A 164 28.82 22.59 0.47
CA ARG A 164 28.62 21.71 1.64
C ARG A 164 27.12 21.44 1.75
N GLY A 165 26.72 20.17 1.72
CA GLY A 165 25.33 19.75 1.88
C GLY A 165 24.53 19.60 0.58
N LEU A 166 23.52 18.72 0.64
CA LEU A 166 22.56 18.41 -0.41
C LEU A 166 22.11 19.67 -1.20
N LYS A 167 22.12 19.60 -2.54
CA LYS A 167 21.74 20.71 -3.44
C LYS A 167 20.38 21.32 -3.06
N PRO A 168 20.20 22.67 -3.11
CA PRO A 168 18.94 23.33 -2.74
C PRO A 168 17.82 23.34 -3.80
N ALA A 169 17.80 22.45 -4.80
CA ALA A 169 16.95 22.63 -5.99
C ALA A 169 15.79 21.63 -6.18
N GLY A 170 15.44 20.82 -5.17
CA GLY A 170 14.33 19.87 -5.27
C GLY A 170 13.56 19.70 -3.97
N LEU A 171 12.28 19.33 -4.07
CA LEU A 171 11.48 18.96 -2.90
C LEU A 171 12.11 17.75 -2.21
N ARG A 172 12.51 17.92 -0.96
CA ARG A 172 13.22 16.90 -0.17
C ARG A 172 12.31 15.73 0.15
N ARG A 173 12.85 14.52 0.33
CA ARG A 173 12.04 13.39 0.81
C ARG A 173 11.40 13.69 2.17
N SER A 174 10.15 13.31 2.36
CA SER A 174 9.54 13.29 3.69
C SER A 174 10.32 12.35 4.60
N GLY A 175 10.72 12.79 5.79
CA GLY A 175 11.61 12.01 6.64
C GLY A 175 12.18 12.76 7.83
N ARG A 176 13.13 12.11 8.52
CA ARG A 176 13.89 12.72 9.62
C ARG A 176 15.22 13.23 9.09
N TYR A 177 15.64 14.39 9.56
CA TYR A 177 16.87 15.05 9.14
C TYR A 177 17.60 15.61 10.34
N ALA A 178 18.91 15.77 10.19
CA ALA A 178 19.77 16.48 11.13
C ALA A 178 20.52 17.63 10.42
N LEU A 179 20.70 18.74 11.13
CA LEU A 179 21.55 19.85 10.70
C LEU A 179 22.94 19.71 11.33
N VAL A 180 23.96 19.60 10.49
CA VAL A 180 25.37 19.50 10.89
C VAL A 180 26.19 20.49 10.07
N ASP A 181 26.91 21.39 10.74
CA ASP A 181 27.75 22.42 10.12
C ASP A 181 27.01 23.27 9.05
N GLY A 182 25.72 23.52 9.27
CA GLY A 182 24.85 24.27 8.35
C GLY A 182 24.37 23.48 7.13
N ALA A 183 24.69 22.19 7.04
CA ALA A 183 24.21 21.26 6.03
C ALA A 183 23.19 20.29 6.63
N GLU A 184 22.18 19.93 5.85
CA GLU A 184 21.13 19.01 6.29
C GLU A 184 21.38 17.63 5.70
N TYR A 185 21.20 16.60 6.52
CA TYR A 185 21.40 15.21 6.14
C TYR A 185 20.22 14.36 6.56
N GLU A 186 19.85 13.38 5.74
CA GLU A 186 18.81 12.41 6.08
C GLU A 186 19.29 11.52 7.23
N LEU A 187 18.43 11.31 8.22
CA LEU A 187 18.68 10.41 9.34
C LEU A 187 18.19 9.01 9.01
N VAL A 188 19.12 8.06 8.98
CA VAL A 188 18.83 6.65 8.75
C VAL A 188 19.26 5.81 9.95
N HIS A 189 18.44 4.82 10.31
CA HIS A 189 18.78 3.86 11.34
C HIS A 189 19.48 2.63 10.73
N ARG A 190 20.62 2.24 11.29
CA ARG A 190 21.42 1.09 10.87
C ARG A 190 21.61 0.13 12.04
N LYS A 191 22.13 -1.07 11.77
CA LYS A 191 22.40 -2.07 12.81
C LYS A 191 23.31 -1.54 13.94
N SER A 192 24.22 -0.63 13.61
CA SER A 192 25.19 -0.03 14.52
C SER A 192 24.71 1.31 15.14
N GLY A 193 23.47 1.72 14.91
CA GLY A 193 22.90 2.97 15.44
C GLY A 193 22.45 3.95 14.35
N TRP A 194 22.30 5.21 14.74
CA TRP A 194 21.87 6.29 13.85
C TRP A 194 23.02 6.80 13.00
N ALA A 195 22.71 7.16 11.76
CA ALA A 195 23.68 7.69 10.81
C ALA A 195 23.08 8.79 9.94
N LEU A 196 23.95 9.69 9.49
CA LEU A 196 23.66 10.66 8.44
C LEU A 196 23.89 10.01 7.09
N GLN A 197 23.00 10.27 6.14
CA GLN A 197 23.11 9.83 4.76
C GLN A 197 23.31 11.03 3.82
N SER A 198 24.23 10.84 2.87
CA SER A 198 24.53 11.76 1.78
C SER A 198 24.57 10.99 0.46
N ASP A 199 24.15 11.64 -0.62
CA ASP A 199 24.30 11.16 -2.00
C ASP A 199 25.67 11.54 -2.60
N GLN A 200 26.39 12.47 -1.95
CA GLN A 200 27.71 12.93 -2.35
C GLN A 200 28.80 12.52 -1.34
N PRO A 201 30.06 12.35 -1.79
CA PRO A 201 31.18 12.14 -0.89
C PRO A 201 31.40 13.37 -0.02
N GLU A 202 31.34 13.17 1.29
CA GLU A 202 31.47 14.22 2.29
C GLU A 202 32.52 13.85 3.33
N ALA A 203 33.14 14.85 3.95
CA ALA A 203 34.18 14.63 4.96
C ALA A 203 33.60 13.85 6.16
N GLY A 204 34.23 12.72 6.51
CA GLY A 204 33.77 11.85 7.59
C GLY A 204 32.66 10.87 7.20
N PHE A 205 32.21 10.87 5.94
CA PHE A 205 31.27 9.88 5.43
C PHE A 205 32.02 8.74 4.72
N THR A 206 31.55 7.50 4.94
CA THR A 206 32.08 6.29 4.30
C THR A 206 31.15 5.86 3.17
N PRO A 207 31.65 5.49 1.98
CA PRO A 207 30.83 4.96 0.90
C PRO A 207 30.14 3.65 1.29
N LEU A 208 28.85 3.53 0.97
CA LEU A 208 28.02 2.35 1.17
C LEU A 208 27.01 2.22 0.01
N HIS A 209 27.28 1.29 -0.91
CA HIS A 209 26.53 1.13 -2.17
C HIS A 209 26.48 2.45 -2.96
N ALA A 210 25.29 2.98 -3.24
CA ALA A 210 25.07 4.22 -3.98
C ALA A 210 25.10 5.49 -3.11
N ASN A 211 25.31 5.38 -1.79
CA ASN A 211 25.25 6.50 -0.85
C ASN A 211 26.51 6.57 0.01
N PHE A 212 26.66 7.65 0.77
CA PHE A 212 27.71 7.88 1.76
C PHE A 212 27.08 8.02 3.14
N ILE A 213 27.70 7.41 4.14
CA ILE A 213 27.13 7.32 5.50
C ILE A 213 28.15 7.80 6.54
N ARG A 214 27.71 8.64 7.49
CA ARG A 214 28.46 8.98 8.71
C ARG A 214 27.69 8.54 9.93
N MET A 215 28.27 7.63 10.71
CA MET A 215 27.67 7.24 12.00
C MET A 215 27.68 8.44 12.95
N ILE A 216 26.60 8.61 13.70
CA ILE A 216 26.46 9.67 14.70
C ILE A 216 26.95 9.11 16.03
N ALA A 217 27.84 9.84 16.72
CA ALA A 217 28.29 9.43 18.04
C ALA A 217 27.17 9.58 19.08
N GLN A 218 27.18 8.76 20.14
CA GLN A 218 26.10 8.74 21.12
C GLN A 218 25.94 10.06 21.89
N ASP A 219 27.03 10.79 22.07
CA ASP A 219 27.14 12.09 22.72
C ASP A 219 27.11 13.26 21.72
N GLU A 220 26.95 12.99 20.43
CA GLU A 220 26.91 14.03 19.41
C GLU A 220 25.58 14.81 19.47
N GLU A 221 25.68 16.11 19.76
CA GLU A 221 24.54 17.01 19.73
C GLU A 221 24.35 17.57 18.32
N VAL A 222 23.29 17.12 17.63
CA VAL A 222 22.88 17.72 16.36
C VAL A 222 21.38 18.02 16.37
N GLN A 223 21.02 19.15 15.79
CA GLN A 223 19.64 19.59 15.70
C GLN A 223 18.87 18.68 14.74
N CYS A 224 17.82 18.02 15.23
CA CYS A 224 16.99 17.14 14.43
C CYS A 224 15.64 17.77 14.12
N PHE A 225 15.08 17.45 12.95
CA PHE A 225 13.74 17.87 12.56
C PHE A 225 13.09 16.84 11.64
N LYS A 226 11.77 16.82 11.63
CA LYS A 226 10.95 16.05 10.69
C LYS A 226 10.49 16.98 9.56
N VAL A 227 10.61 16.51 8.33
CA VAL A 227 10.09 17.19 7.14
C VAL A 227 8.88 16.42 6.63
N THR A 228 7.78 17.12 6.39
CA THR A 228 6.56 16.58 5.77
C THR A 228 6.04 17.57 4.73
N HIS A 229 5.48 17.05 3.64
CA HIS A 229 4.87 17.87 2.59
C HIS A 229 3.38 17.54 2.48
N THR A 230 2.56 18.58 2.57
CA THR A 230 1.13 18.53 2.24
C THR A 230 0.87 19.52 1.12
N GLY A 231 -0.29 19.43 0.48
CA GLY A 231 -0.64 20.37 -0.56
C GLY A 231 -2.11 20.45 -0.86
N VAL A 232 -2.44 21.35 -1.77
CA VAL A 232 -3.73 21.45 -2.43
C VAL A 232 -3.51 21.25 -3.92
N TYR A 233 -4.24 20.33 -4.53
CA TYR A 233 -4.21 20.07 -5.96
C TYR A 233 -5.64 20.06 -6.50
N ARG A 234 -5.99 21.02 -7.36
CA ARG A 234 -7.35 21.18 -7.90
C ARG A 234 -8.44 21.11 -6.82
N ASP A 235 -8.25 21.90 -5.75
CA ASP A 235 -9.12 21.96 -4.55
C ASP A 235 -9.15 20.70 -3.67
N LEU A 236 -8.31 19.69 -3.95
CA LEU A 236 -8.15 18.50 -3.13
C LEU A 236 -6.99 18.66 -2.17
N VAL A 237 -7.21 18.37 -0.89
CA VAL A 237 -6.13 18.24 0.08
C VAL A 237 -5.39 16.94 -0.18
N VAL A 238 -4.07 17.04 -0.38
CA VAL A 238 -3.20 15.92 -0.73
C VAL A 238 -2.01 15.85 0.23
N ASN A 239 -1.57 14.63 0.55
CA ASN A 239 -0.22 14.42 1.03
C ASN A 239 0.71 14.39 -0.17
N VAL A 240 1.87 15.04 -0.06
CA VAL A 240 2.82 15.17 -1.15
C VAL A 240 4.04 14.31 -0.80
N MET A 241 4.30 13.31 -1.62
CA MET A 241 5.43 12.41 -1.49
C MET A 241 6.43 12.71 -2.61
N PRO A 242 7.53 13.40 -2.31
CA PRO A 242 8.59 13.67 -3.28
C PRO A 242 9.13 12.38 -3.90
N GLY A 243 9.05 12.31 -5.22
CA GLY A 243 9.58 11.22 -6.03
C GLY A 243 10.99 11.53 -6.55
N THR A 244 11.36 10.89 -7.65
CA THR A 244 12.59 11.19 -8.40
C THR A 244 12.35 12.34 -9.39
N GLU A 245 13.41 13.08 -9.73
CA GLU A 245 13.45 14.02 -10.86
C GLU A 245 12.39 15.15 -10.87
N GLY A 246 12.01 15.64 -9.69
CA GLY A 246 11.05 16.77 -9.59
C GLY A 246 9.59 16.34 -9.73
N LEU A 247 9.30 15.04 -9.73
CA LEU A 247 7.95 14.52 -9.58
C LEU A 247 7.55 14.42 -8.11
N VAL A 248 6.25 14.54 -7.87
CA VAL A 248 5.64 14.29 -6.57
C VAL A 248 4.44 13.37 -6.73
N GLN A 249 4.37 12.37 -5.86
CA GLN A 249 3.18 11.55 -5.70
C GLN A 249 2.23 12.26 -4.73
N LEU A 250 1.05 12.59 -5.22
CA LEU A 250 -0.06 13.07 -4.44
C LEU A 250 -0.85 11.86 -3.94
N SER A 251 -1.26 11.89 -2.68
CA SER A 251 -2.21 10.93 -2.14
C SER A 251 -3.32 11.64 -1.40
N THR A 252 -4.55 11.15 -1.56
CA THR A 252 -5.74 11.66 -0.87
C THR A 252 -6.74 10.53 -0.68
N ARG A 253 -7.69 10.70 0.26
CA ARG A 253 -8.82 9.78 0.41
C ARG A 253 -10.11 10.31 -0.20
N ASP A 254 -10.05 11.50 -0.80
CA ASP A 254 -11.20 12.10 -1.45
C ASP A 254 -11.52 11.37 -2.76
N CYS A 255 -12.67 10.70 -2.83
CA CYS A 255 -13.07 9.95 -4.03
C CYS A 255 -13.34 10.84 -5.25
N ARG A 256 -13.56 12.15 -5.06
CA ARG A 256 -13.67 13.13 -6.16
C ARG A 256 -12.36 13.24 -6.93
N SER A 257 -11.24 12.83 -6.32
CA SER A 257 -9.92 12.84 -6.96
C SER A 257 -9.84 12.00 -8.23
N VAL A 258 -10.72 11.01 -8.41
CA VAL A 258 -10.81 10.21 -9.64
C VAL A 258 -11.13 11.08 -10.85
N ASP A 259 -11.96 12.12 -10.69
CA ASP A 259 -12.28 13.08 -11.76
C ASP A 259 -11.06 13.96 -12.13
N HIS A 260 -10.04 13.97 -11.27
CA HIS A 260 -8.79 14.71 -11.45
C HIS A 260 -7.60 13.81 -11.79
N GLY A 261 -7.85 12.55 -12.18
CA GLY A 261 -6.81 11.63 -12.66
C GLY A 261 -6.16 10.76 -11.60
N PHE A 262 -6.65 10.78 -10.35
CA PHE A 262 -6.16 9.89 -9.31
C PHE A 262 -6.68 8.47 -9.50
N ILE A 263 -5.85 7.49 -9.15
CA ILE A 263 -6.18 6.07 -9.18
C ILE A 263 -6.22 5.49 -7.76
N PRO A 264 -7.11 4.53 -7.47
CA PRO A 264 -7.14 3.88 -6.16
C PRO A 264 -5.83 3.13 -5.88
N PHE A 265 -5.35 3.24 -4.64
CA PHE A 265 -4.12 2.67 -4.09
C PHE A 265 -4.40 2.15 -2.66
N GLY A 266 -3.82 1.02 -2.27
CA GLY A 266 -4.04 0.42 -0.95
C GLY A 266 -5.31 -0.44 -0.83
N PHE A 267 -5.81 -0.62 0.41
CA PHE A 267 -6.87 -1.57 0.77
C PHE A 267 -8.22 -1.24 0.10
N GLU A 268 -8.92 -2.28 -0.39
CA GLU A 268 -10.20 -2.20 -1.13
C GLU A 268 -11.42 -2.00 -0.20
N ARG A 269 -11.34 -1.08 0.77
CA ARG A 269 -12.50 -0.61 1.56
C ARG A 269 -12.84 0.83 1.18
N PRO A 270 -14.08 1.16 0.77
CA PRO A 270 -14.45 2.51 0.34
C PRO A 270 -14.15 3.62 1.36
N GLU A 271 -14.10 3.29 2.65
CA GLU A 271 -13.93 4.22 3.77
C GLU A 271 -12.46 4.61 4.05
N ILE A 272 -11.50 3.78 3.60
CA ILE A 272 -10.06 3.99 3.79
C ILE A 272 -9.28 3.94 2.47
N GLN A 273 -9.99 3.87 1.34
CA GLN A 273 -9.42 3.88 0.00
C GLN A 273 -8.58 5.14 -0.19
N GLU A 274 -7.28 4.94 -0.38
CA GLU A 274 -6.38 6.00 -0.79
C GLU A 274 -6.41 6.09 -2.32
N TYR A 275 -6.28 7.29 -2.84
CA TYR A 275 -6.21 7.61 -4.25
C TYR A 275 -4.89 8.34 -4.46
N VAL A 276 -4.14 7.93 -5.48
CA VAL A 276 -2.83 8.48 -5.79
C VAL A 276 -2.80 9.05 -7.19
N HIS A 277 -2.03 10.11 -7.37
CA HIS A 277 -1.75 10.72 -8.66
C HIS A 277 -0.34 11.25 -8.64
N THR A 278 0.36 11.17 -9.76
CA THR A 278 1.72 11.72 -9.87
C THR A 278 1.64 12.97 -10.73
N VAL A 279 2.28 14.04 -10.27
CA VAL A 279 2.40 15.31 -11.01
C VAL A 279 3.81 15.85 -10.87
N THR A 280 4.17 16.85 -11.66
CA THR A 280 5.42 17.60 -11.46
C THR A 280 5.30 18.48 -10.21
N VAL A 281 6.42 18.72 -9.53
CA VAL A 281 6.48 19.61 -8.35
C VAL A 281 6.06 21.04 -8.69
N ASP A 282 6.25 21.45 -9.95
CA ASP A 282 5.92 22.77 -10.49
C ASP A 282 4.56 22.79 -11.21
N ASP A 283 3.73 21.75 -11.03
CA ASP A 283 2.38 21.72 -11.59
C ASP A 283 1.60 22.96 -11.14
N PRO A 284 1.02 23.74 -12.06
CA PRO A 284 0.38 25.01 -11.74
C PRO A 284 -0.84 24.87 -10.81
N ASP A 285 -1.47 23.69 -10.80
CA ASP A 285 -2.61 23.37 -9.95
C ASP A 285 -2.18 22.84 -8.57
N LEU A 286 -0.90 22.54 -8.37
CA LEU A 286 -0.34 22.04 -7.12
C LEU A 286 0.26 23.18 -6.28
N ARG A 287 -0.23 23.32 -5.05
CA ARG A 287 0.42 24.16 -4.03
C ARG A 287 0.92 23.32 -2.88
N ILE A 288 2.24 23.32 -2.67
CA ILE A 288 2.90 22.51 -1.65
C ILE A 288 3.23 23.37 -0.42
N THR A 289 2.84 22.88 0.75
CA THR A 289 3.27 23.37 2.04
C THR A 289 4.27 22.39 2.64
N THR A 290 5.48 22.87 2.92
CA THR A 290 6.51 22.08 3.61
C THR A 290 6.54 22.47 5.08
N THR A 291 6.27 21.51 5.96
CA THR A 291 6.39 21.70 7.40
C THR A 291 7.69 21.10 7.91
N ARG A 292 8.35 21.87 8.79
CA ARG A 292 9.60 21.48 9.44
C ARG A 292 9.37 21.53 10.94
N GLU A 293 9.33 20.38 11.57
CA GLU A 293 9.03 20.24 12.99
C GLU A 293 10.30 19.82 13.74
N PRO A 294 10.81 20.61 14.70
CA PRO A 294 11.93 20.19 15.54
C PRO A 294 11.58 18.89 16.28
N ILE A 295 12.50 17.92 16.26
CA ILE A 295 12.36 16.67 17.01
C ILE A 295 13.59 16.46 17.90
N PRO A 296 13.44 15.84 19.08
CA PRO A 296 14.60 15.49 19.91
C PRO A 296 15.51 14.49 19.19
N ALA A 297 16.82 14.61 19.39
CA ALA A 297 17.82 13.72 18.81
C ALA A 297 17.48 12.24 19.11
N PRO A 298 17.21 11.41 18.08
CA PRO A 298 16.72 10.04 18.28
C PRO A 298 17.65 9.11 19.06
N TRP A 299 18.95 9.43 19.15
CA TRP A 299 19.96 8.67 19.91
C TRP A 299 20.19 9.18 21.34
N THR A 300 19.82 10.43 21.64
CA THR A 300 19.91 10.98 23.01
C THR A 300 18.63 10.75 23.81
N GLN A 301 17.53 10.47 23.12
CA GLN A 301 16.40 9.80 23.74
C GLN A 301 16.95 8.52 24.35
N THR A 302 17.03 8.44 25.68
CA THR A 302 17.13 7.19 26.41
C THR A 302 16.11 6.30 25.74
N ALA A 303 16.55 5.29 24.97
CA ALA A 303 15.65 4.39 24.27
C ALA A 303 14.60 4.04 25.32
N PRO A 304 13.33 4.47 25.16
CA PRO A 304 12.36 4.49 26.25
C PRO A 304 12.45 3.12 26.85
N VAL A 305 13.02 2.99 28.07
CA VAL A 305 13.67 1.75 28.58
C VAL A 305 12.97 0.63 27.89
N ARG A 306 13.53 0.08 26.78
CA ARG A 306 12.72 -0.76 25.87
C ARG A 306 12.07 -1.72 26.83
N PRO A 307 10.74 -1.63 27.09
CA PRO A 307 10.15 -2.47 28.12
C PRO A 307 10.56 -3.83 27.62
N ARG A 308 11.42 -4.50 28.41
CA ARG A 308 12.20 -5.64 27.95
C ARG A 308 11.20 -6.44 27.14
N VAL A 309 11.40 -6.54 25.82
CA VAL A 309 10.37 -7.17 24.97
C VAL A 309 10.42 -8.61 25.42
N VAL A 310 9.55 -8.94 26.38
CA VAL A 310 9.37 -10.29 26.85
C VAL A 310 8.51 -10.86 25.74
N LEU A 311 9.21 -11.38 24.72
CA LEU A 311 8.57 -12.16 23.69
C LEU A 311 7.68 -13.17 24.40
N PRO A 312 6.38 -13.25 24.06
CA PRO A 312 5.54 -14.30 24.56
C PRO A 312 6.23 -15.64 24.28
N PRO A 313 6.68 -16.39 25.30
CA PRO A 313 7.36 -17.66 25.12
C PRO A 313 6.38 -18.74 24.65
N SER A 314 5.08 -18.49 24.78
CA SER A 314 3.99 -19.40 24.44
C SER A 314 2.88 -18.70 23.65
N TRP A 315 2.07 -19.50 22.95
CA TRP A 315 0.87 -19.03 22.26
C TRP A 315 -0.20 -18.49 23.20
N GLU A 316 -0.27 -19.00 24.43
CA GLU A 316 -1.20 -18.56 25.46
C GLU A 316 -0.85 -17.15 25.96
N GLU A 317 0.44 -16.90 26.20
CA GLU A 317 0.92 -15.55 26.55
C GLU A 317 0.73 -14.57 25.38
N LEU A 318 0.84 -15.03 24.13
CA LEU A 318 0.54 -14.18 22.97
C LEU A 318 -0.96 -13.87 22.89
N ALA A 319 -1.85 -14.82 23.21
CA ALA A 319 -3.28 -14.56 23.26
C ALA A 319 -3.62 -13.52 24.34
N ALA A 320 -3.05 -13.63 25.53
CA ALA A 320 -3.22 -12.64 26.58
C ALA A 320 -2.70 -11.25 26.15
N ALA A 321 -1.54 -11.20 25.50
CA ALA A 321 -0.97 -9.97 24.95
C ALA A 321 -1.86 -9.33 23.87
N PHE A 322 -2.46 -10.14 22.99
CA PHE A 322 -3.44 -9.68 22.01
C PHE A 322 -4.67 -9.06 22.68
N ALA A 323 -5.29 -9.77 23.62
CA ALA A 323 -6.50 -9.30 24.31
C ALA A 323 -6.27 -7.97 25.02
N ALA A 324 -5.09 -7.81 25.65
CA ALA A 324 -4.69 -6.54 26.26
C ALA A 324 -4.47 -5.42 25.22
N THR A 325 -3.79 -5.74 24.11
CA THR A 325 -3.39 -4.77 23.08
C THR A 325 -4.58 -4.29 22.23
N PHE A 326 -5.64 -5.08 22.08
CA PHE A 326 -6.78 -4.70 21.24
C PHE A 326 -7.41 -3.37 21.63
N ARG A 327 -7.41 -3.01 22.92
CA ARG A 327 -7.91 -1.72 23.39
C ARG A 327 -7.04 -0.53 22.95
N ASP A 328 -5.76 -0.78 22.67
CA ASP A 328 -4.83 0.23 22.16
C ASP A 328 -4.95 0.41 20.63
N VAL A 329 -5.59 -0.55 19.93
CA VAL A 329 -5.95 -0.44 18.50
C VAL A 329 -7.27 0.32 18.35
N SER A 330 -7.30 1.52 18.91
CA SER A 330 -8.46 2.43 18.91
C SER A 330 -8.77 3.03 17.52
N ASP A 331 -9.75 3.93 17.43
CA ASP A 331 -10.11 4.61 16.19
C ASP A 331 -8.89 5.11 15.39
N ARG A 332 -8.91 4.84 14.08
CA ARG A 332 -7.84 5.12 13.10
C ARG A 332 -6.55 4.36 13.33
N ALA A 333 -6.46 3.49 14.34
CA ALA A 333 -5.29 2.67 14.58
C ALA A 333 -5.37 1.36 13.77
N PHE A 334 -4.22 0.96 13.25
CA PHE A 334 -4.05 -0.26 12.49
C PHE A 334 -2.89 -1.04 13.09
N LEU A 335 -3.06 -2.35 13.16
CA LEU A 335 -2.05 -3.29 13.62
C LEU A 335 -2.00 -4.46 12.66
N ILE A 336 -0.80 -4.87 12.25
CA ILE A 336 -0.60 -6.12 11.51
C ILE A 336 0.45 -6.94 12.25
N VAL A 337 0.09 -8.15 12.65
CA VAL A 337 1.01 -9.15 13.21
C VAL A 337 1.24 -10.23 12.17
N MET A 338 2.50 -10.41 11.77
CA MET A 338 2.85 -11.24 10.62
C MET A 338 4.06 -12.12 10.90
N ALA A 339 4.19 -13.23 10.16
CA ALA A 339 5.41 -14.01 10.16
C ALA A 339 6.55 -13.20 9.53
N SER A 340 7.68 -13.12 10.23
CA SER A 340 8.89 -12.44 9.73
C SER A 340 9.44 -13.04 8.43
N SER A 341 9.24 -14.35 8.23
CA SER A 341 9.71 -15.08 7.05
C SER A 341 8.76 -15.02 5.85
N ASP A 342 7.47 -14.79 6.08
CA ASP A 342 6.45 -14.68 5.02
C ASP A 342 5.35 -13.72 5.48
N PRO A 343 5.44 -12.43 5.10
CA PRO A 343 4.52 -11.40 5.59
C PRO A 343 3.08 -11.57 5.08
N ARG A 344 2.81 -12.54 4.18
CA ARG A 344 1.44 -12.92 3.78
C ARG A 344 0.71 -13.72 4.85
N ARG A 345 1.43 -14.35 5.79
CA ARG A 345 0.85 -15.07 6.93
C ARG A 345 0.69 -14.09 8.08
N TYR A 346 -0.49 -13.48 8.17
CA TYR A 346 -0.74 -12.42 9.15
C TYR A 346 -2.14 -12.47 9.72
N VAL A 347 -2.31 -11.73 10.82
CA VAL A 347 -3.61 -11.20 11.26
C VAL A 347 -3.48 -9.67 11.29
N GLN A 348 -4.49 -8.98 10.80
CA GLN A 348 -4.53 -7.52 10.78
C GLN A 348 -5.74 -7.01 11.54
N PHE A 349 -5.65 -5.78 12.02
CA PHE A 349 -6.65 -5.11 12.82
C PHE A 349 -6.80 -3.68 12.34
N ALA A 350 -8.05 -3.22 12.23
CA ALA A 350 -8.40 -1.84 11.99
C ALA A 350 -9.40 -1.38 13.06
N GLY A 351 -8.99 -0.42 13.87
CA GLY A 351 -9.85 0.24 14.84
C GLY A 351 -10.72 1.28 14.13
N ALA A 352 -12.02 1.03 14.12
CA ALA A 352 -13.04 2.01 13.73
C ALA A 352 -13.59 2.70 15.00
N PRO A 353 -14.41 3.76 14.86
CA PRO A 353 -14.99 4.45 16.02
C PRO A 353 -15.84 3.56 16.94
N ASP A 354 -16.48 2.55 16.38
CA ASP A 354 -17.48 1.71 17.02
C ASP A 354 -17.05 0.24 17.18
N LEU A 355 -16.08 -0.22 16.40
CA LEU A 355 -15.65 -1.62 16.46
C LEU A 355 -14.20 -1.85 16.02
N LEU A 356 -13.66 -3.01 16.42
CA LEU A 356 -12.39 -3.55 15.96
C LEU A 356 -12.61 -4.58 14.85
N TYR A 357 -12.10 -4.31 13.65
CA TYR A 357 -12.10 -5.29 12.56
C TYR A 357 -10.82 -6.12 12.62
N ALA A 358 -10.91 -7.40 12.95
CA ALA A 358 -9.81 -8.33 12.71
C ALA A 358 -9.98 -9.02 11.36
N GLU A 359 -8.85 -9.25 10.67
CA GLU A 359 -8.81 -10.00 9.41
C GLU A 359 -7.66 -11.00 9.34
N ALA A 360 -7.89 -12.08 8.60
CA ALA A 360 -6.97 -13.17 8.34
C ALA A 360 -7.02 -13.56 6.85
N PRO A 361 -5.89 -13.69 6.15
CA PRO A 361 -5.89 -14.12 4.75
C PRO A 361 -6.34 -15.57 4.52
N GLY A 362 -7.00 -15.82 3.39
CA GLY A 362 -7.40 -17.15 2.95
C GLY A 362 -6.40 -17.80 2.00
N VAL A 363 -6.82 -18.87 1.34
CA VAL A 363 -6.01 -19.61 0.34
C VAL A 363 -5.64 -18.79 -0.89
N ASP A 364 -6.35 -17.70 -1.14
CA ASP A 364 -6.09 -16.74 -2.21
C ASP A 364 -4.78 -15.95 -2.00
N VAL A 365 -4.37 -15.77 -0.74
CA VAL A 365 -3.14 -15.08 -0.35
C VAL A 365 -2.08 -16.04 0.20
N VAL A 366 -2.50 -17.02 1.01
CA VAL A 366 -1.65 -18.04 1.63
C VAL A 366 -2.10 -19.41 1.12
N ALA A 367 -1.53 -19.86 0.00
CA ALA A 367 -1.98 -21.04 -0.75
C ALA A 367 -2.15 -22.33 0.06
N ASP A 368 -1.40 -22.49 1.15
CA ASP A 368 -1.43 -23.63 2.07
C ASP A 368 -2.16 -23.33 3.41
N ALA A 369 -2.93 -22.25 3.50
CA ALA A 369 -3.73 -21.94 4.67
C ALA A 369 -4.79 -23.01 4.92
N ASP A 370 -4.88 -23.53 6.15
CA ASP A 370 -5.98 -24.42 6.54
C ASP A 370 -7.24 -23.62 6.91
N GLU A 371 -8.05 -23.27 5.93
CA GLU A 371 -9.31 -22.53 6.12
C GLU A 371 -10.35 -23.27 6.98
N ARG A 372 -10.21 -24.59 7.18
CA ARG A 372 -11.06 -25.32 8.11
C ARG A 372 -10.77 -24.90 9.54
N VAL A 373 -9.51 -24.58 9.86
CA VAL A 373 -9.11 -24.02 11.15
C VAL A 373 -9.71 -22.63 11.34
N LEU A 374 -9.62 -21.76 10.32
CA LEU A 374 -10.20 -20.41 10.39
C LEU A 374 -11.70 -20.49 10.67
N ARG A 375 -12.41 -21.32 9.90
CA ARG A 375 -13.85 -21.56 10.10
C ARG A 375 -14.17 -22.13 11.48
N ALA A 376 -13.41 -23.13 11.96
CA ALA A 376 -13.63 -23.75 13.27
C ALA A 376 -13.34 -22.80 14.43
N ALA A 377 -12.38 -21.88 14.28
CA ALA A 377 -12.10 -20.82 15.24
C ALA A 377 -13.15 -19.68 15.22
N GLY A 378 -14.11 -19.75 14.29
CA GLY A 378 -15.24 -18.84 14.19
C GLY A 378 -15.01 -17.61 13.31
N TRP A 379 -13.93 -17.57 12.53
CA TRP A 379 -13.75 -16.52 11.51
C TRP A 379 -14.90 -16.56 10.48
N ILE A 380 -15.39 -15.39 10.12
CA ILE A 380 -16.38 -15.20 9.05
C ILE A 380 -15.66 -15.35 7.71
N PRO A 381 -16.15 -16.23 6.81
CA PRO A 381 -15.50 -16.47 5.53
C PRO A 381 -15.52 -15.23 4.62
N PRO A 382 -14.56 -15.12 3.69
CA PRO A 382 -14.52 -14.07 2.68
C PRO A 382 -15.81 -13.92 1.89
N GLY A 383 -16.11 -12.69 1.49
CA GLY A 383 -17.23 -12.33 0.63
C GLY A 383 -16.85 -11.29 -0.43
N PRO A 384 -17.77 -10.96 -1.35
CA PRO A 384 -17.46 -10.09 -2.50
C PRO A 384 -16.94 -8.68 -2.16
N GLY A 385 -17.27 -8.16 -0.99
CA GLY A 385 -16.81 -6.86 -0.47
C GLY A 385 -15.79 -6.97 0.67
N GLN A 386 -15.37 -8.18 1.03
CA GLN A 386 -14.37 -8.42 2.05
C GLN A 386 -13.58 -9.69 1.72
N PRO A 387 -12.43 -9.56 1.04
CA PRO A 387 -11.70 -10.71 0.49
C PRO A 387 -10.97 -11.53 1.56
N ASN A 388 -10.78 -11.00 2.76
CA ASN A 388 -10.17 -11.71 3.88
C ASN A 388 -11.23 -12.35 4.79
N TRP A 389 -10.82 -13.39 5.52
CA TRP A 389 -11.58 -13.88 6.67
C TRP A 389 -11.69 -12.78 7.71
N THR A 390 -12.85 -12.61 8.34
CA THR A 390 -13.08 -11.50 9.28
C THR A 390 -13.62 -11.92 10.62
N SER A 391 -13.37 -11.08 11.61
CA SER A 391 -13.97 -11.18 12.93
C SER A 391 -14.13 -9.77 13.50
N PRO A 392 -15.29 -9.12 13.30
CA PRO A 392 -15.56 -7.84 13.96
C PRO A 392 -15.77 -8.07 15.46
N LEU A 393 -15.37 -7.10 16.27
CA LEU A 393 -15.60 -7.05 17.71
C LEU A 393 -16.07 -5.65 18.09
N ASP A 394 -17.24 -5.54 18.71
CA ASP A 394 -17.78 -4.26 19.20
C ASP A 394 -16.90 -3.72 20.33
N TRP A 395 -16.66 -2.41 20.41
CA TRP A 395 -15.87 -1.85 21.52
C TRP A 395 -16.58 -1.94 22.89
N LEU A 396 -17.90 -2.12 22.89
CA LEU A 396 -18.71 -2.37 24.09
C LEU A 396 -18.74 -3.86 24.49
N ALA A 397 -18.04 -4.72 23.75
CA ALA A 397 -17.90 -6.13 24.07
C ALA A 397 -17.24 -6.35 25.44
N ASP A 398 -17.59 -7.46 26.08
CA ASP A 398 -16.98 -7.80 27.37
C ASP A 398 -15.56 -8.38 27.21
N GLU A 399 -14.81 -8.45 28.32
CA GLU A 399 -13.43 -8.93 28.29
C GLU A 399 -13.28 -10.36 27.74
N SER A 400 -14.30 -11.21 27.90
CA SER A 400 -14.26 -12.59 27.39
C SER A 400 -14.31 -12.65 25.87
N GLU A 401 -14.98 -11.68 25.22
CA GLU A 401 -15.02 -11.57 23.76
C GLU A 401 -13.68 -11.09 23.18
N PHE A 402 -12.96 -10.20 23.87
CA PHE A 402 -11.58 -9.82 23.52
C PHE A 402 -10.63 -11.02 23.62
N VAL A 403 -10.78 -11.85 24.66
CA VAL A 403 -10.01 -13.10 24.81
C VAL A 403 -10.35 -14.07 23.69
N ALA A 404 -11.63 -14.26 23.36
CA ALA A 404 -12.06 -15.12 22.27
C ALA A 404 -11.51 -14.67 20.90
N LEU A 405 -11.47 -13.35 20.64
CA LEU A 405 -10.85 -12.80 19.44
C LEU A 405 -9.34 -13.09 19.41
N ALA A 406 -8.66 -12.97 20.54
CA ALA A 406 -7.23 -13.23 20.64
C ALA A 406 -6.89 -14.71 20.38
N GLU A 407 -7.66 -15.63 20.96
CA GLU A 407 -7.54 -17.07 20.71
C GLU A 407 -7.79 -17.40 19.24
N ARG A 408 -8.78 -16.76 18.61
CA ARG A 408 -9.08 -16.89 17.19
C ARG A 408 -7.92 -16.42 16.30
N CYS A 409 -7.23 -15.34 16.69
CA CYS A 409 -6.02 -14.86 16.01
C CYS A 409 -4.84 -15.82 16.18
N VAL A 410 -4.63 -16.36 17.38
CA VAL A 410 -3.62 -17.39 17.63
C VAL A 410 -3.90 -18.66 16.84
N ALA A 411 -5.17 -19.08 16.71
CA ALA A 411 -5.55 -20.23 15.89
C ALA A 411 -5.20 -20.01 14.41
N ALA A 412 -5.45 -18.82 13.86
CA ALA A 412 -5.03 -18.48 12.50
C ALA A 412 -3.51 -18.59 12.34
N LEU A 413 -2.74 -17.90 13.18
CA LEU A 413 -1.28 -17.85 13.09
C LEU A 413 -0.63 -19.24 13.29
N ARG A 414 -1.03 -19.95 14.35
CA ARG A 414 -0.42 -21.22 14.73
C ARG A 414 -0.90 -22.38 13.86
N HIS A 415 -2.21 -22.50 13.68
CA HIS A 415 -2.82 -23.71 13.13
C HIS A 415 -3.18 -23.57 11.66
N ALA A 416 -3.72 -22.42 11.23
CA ALA A 416 -4.04 -22.22 9.81
C ALA A 416 -2.77 -21.96 8.97
N TYR A 417 -1.81 -21.20 9.51
CA TYR A 417 -0.59 -20.83 8.78
C TYR A 417 0.67 -21.61 9.20
N GLY A 418 0.59 -22.49 10.19
CA GLY A 418 1.70 -23.35 10.59
C GLY A 418 2.91 -22.61 11.19
N ILE A 419 2.72 -21.41 11.74
CA ILE A 419 3.81 -20.66 12.38
C ILE A 419 4.25 -21.43 13.64
N ARG A 420 5.56 -21.64 13.81
CA ARG A 420 6.09 -22.50 14.88
C ARG A 420 5.93 -21.92 16.28
N GLY A 421 6.08 -20.61 16.43
CA GLY A 421 5.98 -19.94 17.73
C GLY A 421 5.94 -18.41 17.61
N PRO A 422 5.58 -17.70 18.69
CA PRO A 422 5.50 -16.24 18.70
C PRO A 422 6.81 -15.54 18.33
N SER A 423 7.97 -16.16 18.59
CA SER A 423 9.29 -15.62 18.23
C SER A 423 9.52 -15.46 16.72
N ALA A 424 8.68 -16.09 15.88
CA ALA A 424 8.71 -15.92 14.44
C ALA A 424 7.89 -14.71 13.97
N LEU A 425 7.16 -14.02 14.86
CA LEU A 425 6.27 -12.92 14.54
C LEU A 425 6.94 -11.56 14.73
N VAL A 426 6.55 -10.62 13.88
CA VAL A 426 6.84 -9.18 13.99
C VAL A 426 5.52 -8.43 13.85
N TYR A 427 5.50 -7.16 14.25
CA TYR A 427 4.32 -6.31 14.03
C TYR A 427 4.67 -5.00 13.32
N THR A 428 3.70 -4.44 12.61
CA THR A 428 3.70 -3.02 12.26
C THR A 428 2.39 -2.42 12.73
N ALA A 429 2.42 -1.18 13.19
CA ALA A 429 1.23 -0.47 13.60
C ALA A 429 1.38 1.02 13.31
N TRP A 430 0.27 1.66 13.01
CA TRP A 430 0.17 3.10 12.81
C TRP A 430 -1.21 3.58 13.20
N ARG A 431 -1.36 4.88 13.39
CA ARG A 431 -2.64 5.55 13.56
C ARG A 431 -2.72 6.66 12.54
N ASP A 432 -3.75 6.66 11.72
CA ASP A 432 -3.93 7.69 10.70
C ASP A 432 -4.19 9.05 11.35
N PRO A 433 -3.84 10.16 10.67
CA PRO A 433 -4.27 11.49 11.09
C PRO A 433 -5.79 11.60 11.12
N GLU A 434 -6.30 12.54 11.91
CA GLU A 434 -7.70 12.94 11.90
C GLU A 434 -8.05 13.45 10.50
N SER A 435 -9.09 12.88 9.91
CA SER A 435 -9.61 13.25 8.60
C SER A 435 -10.76 14.23 8.74
N ILE A 436 -10.86 15.18 7.81
CA ILE A 436 -11.98 16.11 7.74
C ILE A 436 -13.22 15.30 7.33
N PRO A 437 -14.33 15.35 8.10
CA PRO A 437 -15.57 14.70 7.70
C PRO A 437 -16.06 15.17 6.34
N VAL A 438 -16.70 14.27 5.59
CA VAL A 438 -17.24 14.59 4.27
C VAL A 438 -18.25 15.74 4.37
N GLY A 439 -18.02 16.81 3.62
CA GLY A 439 -18.89 17.99 3.61
C GLY A 439 -18.50 19.08 4.62
N GLU A 440 -17.46 18.86 5.42
CA GLU A 440 -16.91 19.87 6.31
C GLU A 440 -15.66 20.54 5.72
N THR A 441 -15.42 21.78 6.13
CA THR A 441 -14.18 22.51 5.88
C THR A 441 -13.64 23.00 7.22
N TRP A 442 -12.37 22.71 7.50
CA TRP A 442 -11.72 23.15 8.72
C TRP A 442 -10.99 24.48 8.51
N SER A 443 -10.95 25.32 9.56
CA SER A 443 -10.10 26.50 9.59
C SER A 443 -8.62 26.12 9.62
N ALA A 444 -7.73 27.05 9.22
CA ALA A 444 -6.28 26.84 9.31
C ALA A 444 -5.83 26.49 10.75
N GLU A 445 -6.40 27.15 11.75
CA GLU A 445 -6.14 26.89 13.18
C GLU A 445 -6.59 25.48 13.61
N ARG A 446 -7.71 24.98 13.08
CA ARG A 446 -8.17 23.60 13.32
C ARG A 446 -7.27 22.58 12.63
N LEU A 447 -6.76 22.89 11.45
CA LEU A 447 -5.80 22.05 10.74
C LEU A 447 -4.44 21.95 11.46
N GLU A 448 -4.02 23.03 12.14
CA GLU A 448 -2.78 23.03 12.92
C GLU A 448 -2.87 22.18 14.18
N THR A 449 -4.04 22.15 14.82
CA THR A 449 -4.32 21.42 16.06
C THR A 449 -4.84 20.01 15.87
N ARG A 450 -5.07 19.58 14.62
CA ARG A 450 -5.56 18.22 14.32
C ARG A 450 -4.59 17.16 14.79
N ASP A 451 -5.14 16.03 15.21
CA ASP A 451 -4.32 14.85 15.51
C ASP A 451 -3.64 14.35 14.22
N ARG A 452 -2.30 14.41 14.19
CA ARG A 452 -1.48 14.02 13.04
C ARG A 452 -1.32 12.51 12.89
N GLY A 453 -1.88 11.73 13.81
CA GLY A 453 -1.67 10.30 13.86
C GLY A 453 -0.28 9.94 14.38
N ALA A 454 0.08 8.66 14.28
CA ALA A 454 1.37 8.14 14.72
C ALA A 454 1.85 7.05 13.75
N ASN A 455 3.08 7.15 13.26
CA ASN A 455 3.70 6.08 12.47
C ASN A 455 5.22 6.04 12.77
N PRO A 456 5.73 4.98 13.44
CA PRO A 456 4.98 3.83 13.95
C PRO A 456 4.13 4.16 15.19
N LEU A 457 3.06 3.40 15.41
CA LEU A 457 2.34 3.33 16.68
C LEU A 457 3.01 2.26 17.55
N HIS A 458 3.46 2.64 18.75
CA HIS A 458 4.14 1.73 19.66
C HIS A 458 3.14 0.97 20.54
N LEU A 459 3.17 -0.36 20.47
CA LEU A 459 2.29 -1.27 21.22
C LEU A 459 3.13 -2.19 22.12
N PRO A 460 3.67 -1.69 23.24
CA PRO A 460 4.57 -2.46 24.09
C PRO A 460 3.87 -3.66 24.76
N GLY A 461 2.55 -3.59 24.98
CA GLY A 461 1.75 -4.67 25.55
C GLY A 461 1.69 -5.93 24.68
N LEU A 462 1.98 -5.83 23.38
CA LEU A 462 1.95 -6.96 22.46
C LEU A 462 3.15 -7.90 22.65
N GLY A 463 4.25 -7.42 23.22
CA GLY A 463 5.46 -8.22 23.45
C GLY A 463 6.17 -8.70 22.17
N LEU A 464 5.78 -8.20 20.98
CA LEU A 464 6.42 -8.54 19.70
C LEU A 464 7.39 -7.44 19.24
N PRO A 465 8.41 -7.76 18.44
CA PRO A 465 9.30 -6.76 17.86
C PRO A 465 8.59 -6.00 16.72
N PRO A 466 8.76 -4.66 16.65
CA PRO A 466 8.31 -3.90 15.48
C PRO A 466 9.16 -4.29 14.25
N ARG A 467 8.52 -4.27 13.08
CA ARG A 467 9.16 -4.52 11.78
C ARG A 467 10.03 -3.35 11.31
#